data_AF-A0A1V2TI77-F1
#
_entry.id   AF-A0A1V2TI77-F1
#
_cell.length_a   1.000
_cell.length_b   1.000
_cell.length_c   1.000
_cell.angle_alpha   90.00
_cell.angle_beta   90.00
_cell.angle_gamma   90.00
#
_symmetry.space_group_name_H-M   'P 1'
#
loop_
_entity.id
_entity.type
_entity.pdbx_description
1 polymer ?
#
loop_
_entity_poly.entity_id
_entity_poly.type
_entity_poly.pdbx_seq_one_letter_code
_entity_poly.pdbx_strand_id
1 'polypeptide(L)' 'MTTIAFRATEADQELVRALTREGETTSDVLRRALRVLERERWHARMQAAADRIEASGEDINAEPDAW' A
#
# COMPACT_ATOMS: atom_id res chain seq x y z
N MET A 1 16.41 13.87 -10.53
CA MET A 1 14.97 13.84 -10.18
C MET A 1 14.17 13.90 -11.46
N THR A 2 13.21 13.00 -11.65
CA THR A 2 12.28 13.04 -12.80
C THR A 2 10.99 13.70 -12.35
N THR A 3 10.48 14.64 -13.13
CA THR A 3 9.22 15.33 -12.83
C THR A 3 8.05 14.54 -13.40
N ILE A 4 7.06 14.24 -12.55
CA ILE A 4 5.78 13.65 -12.95
C ILE A 4 4.72 14.74 -12.79
N ALA A 5 4.01 15.07 -13.88
CA ALA A 5 2.92 16.04 -13.84
C ALA A 5 1.64 15.34 -13.36
N PHE A 6 0.98 15.93 -12.35
CA PHE A 6 -0.31 15.48 -11.84
C PHE A 6 -1.38 16.53 -12.11
N ARG A 7 -2.41 16.18 -12.88
CA ARG A 7 -3.56 17.06 -13.14
C ARG A 7 -4.64 16.77 -12.12
N ALA A 8 -4.56 17.45 -10.98
CA ALA A 8 -5.50 17.30 -9.87
C ALA A 8 -6.89 17.84 -10.24
N THR A 9 -7.93 17.04 -10.01
CA THR A 9 -9.32 17.52 -9.98
C THR A 9 -9.55 18.43 -8.76
N GLU A 10 -10.72 19.07 -8.68
CA GLU A 10 -11.08 19.86 -7.50
C GLU A 10 -11.14 19.01 -6.23
N ALA A 11 -11.72 17.81 -6.32
CA ALA A 11 -11.77 16.85 -5.22
C ALA A 11 -10.37 16.40 -4.76
N ASP A 12 -9.44 16.15 -5.70
CA ASP A 12 -8.06 15.83 -5.35
C ASP A 12 -7.39 16.97 -4.59
N GLN A 13 -7.64 18.22 -5.01
CA GLN A 13 -7.07 19.39 -4.35
C GLN A 13 -7.64 19.60 -2.95
N GLU A 14 -8.94 19.39 -2.76
CA GLU A 14 -9.58 19.42 -1.44
C GLU A 14 -9.00 18.34 -0.53
N LEU A 15 -8.85 17.12 -1.03
CA LEU A 15 -8.29 16.01 -0.28
C LEU A 15 -6.83 16.27 0.10
N VAL A 16 -6.01 16.77 -0.84
CA VAL A 16 -4.63 17.16 -0.55
C VAL A 16 -4.60 18.22 0.56
N ARG A 17 -5.41 19.29 0.45
CA ARG A 17 -5.47 20.34 1.49
C ARG A 17 -5.87 19.77 2.85
N ALA A 18 -6.87 18.90 2.90
CA ALA A 18 -7.35 18.29 4.14
C ALA A 18 -6.32 17.34 4.78
N LEU A 19 -5.47 16.69 3.97
CA LEU A 19 -4.47 15.73 4.43
C LEU A 19 -3.09 16.33 4.69
N THR A 20 -2.83 17.55 4.22
CA THR A 20 -1.57 18.27 4.46
C THR A 20 -1.37 18.50 5.94
N ARG A 21 -0.20 18.10 6.45
CA ARG A 21 0.24 18.41 7.80
C ARG A 21 1.12 19.65 7.80
N GLU A 22 1.30 20.27 8.96
CA GLU A 22 2.19 21.43 9.11
C GLU A 22 3.60 21.11 8.56
N GLY A 23 4.09 21.96 7.67
CA GLY A 23 5.39 21.80 7.00
C GLY A 23 5.43 20.80 5.83
N GLU A 24 4.34 20.08 5.52
CA GLU A 24 4.30 19.19 4.34
C GLU A 24 4.03 19.98 3.06
N THR A 25 4.75 19.63 1.99
CA THR A 25 4.40 20.06 0.63
C THR A 25 3.38 19.11 0.01
N THR A 26 2.70 19.53 -1.06
CA THR A 26 1.83 18.64 -1.87
C THR A 26 2.56 17.38 -2.31
N SER A 27 3.86 17.48 -2.65
CA SER A 27 4.64 16.30 -3.05
C SER A 27 4.83 15.31 -1.90
N ASP A 28 4.96 15.80 -0.66
CA ASP A 28 5.07 14.94 0.52
C ASP A 28 3.77 14.20 0.79
N VAL A 29 2.63 14.90 0.68
CA VAL A 29 1.30 14.30 0.80
C VAL A 29 1.09 13.21 -0.26
N LEU A 30 1.41 13.51 -1.53
CA LEU A 30 1.29 12.54 -2.62
C LEU A 30 2.22 11.33 -2.43
N ARG A 31 3.47 11.54 -1.99
CA ARG A 31 4.37 10.41 -1.67
C ARG A 31 3.81 9.56 -0.53
N ARG A 32 3.24 10.17 0.51
CA ARG A 32 2.60 9.45 1.62
C ARG A 32 1.39 8.64 1.14
N ALA A 33 0.57 9.19 0.25
CA ALA A 33 -0.54 8.48 -0.38
C ALA A 33 -0.06 7.26 -1.19
N LEU A 34 1.01 7.41 -1.99
CA LEU A 34 1.60 6.29 -2.73
C LEU A 34 2.10 5.16 -1.81
N ARG A 35 2.64 5.49 -0.63
CA ARG A 35 3.04 4.48 0.37
C ARG A 35 1.86 3.74 0.99
N VAL A 36 0.68 4.36 1.05
CA VAL A 36 -0.55 3.67 1.47
C VAL A 36 -0.95 2.65 0.40
N LEU A 37 -0.97 3.05 -0.88
CA LEU A 37 -1.29 2.14 -2.00
C LEU A 37 -0.31 0.97 -2.10
N GLU A 38 0.97 1.19 -1.83
CA GLU A 38 1.99 0.13 -1.78
C GLU A 38 1.66 -0.91 -0.69
N ARG A 39 1.22 -0.46 0.50
CA ARG A 39 0.80 -1.35 1.59
C ARG A 39 -0.44 -2.14 1.21
N GLU A 40 -1.46 -1.51 0.64
CA GLU A 40 -2.68 -2.19 0.18
C GLU A 40 -2.36 -3.28 -0.83
N ARG A 41 -1.47 -3.00 -1.79
CA ARG A 41 -0.99 -4.00 -2.74
C ARG A 41 -0.26 -5.15 -2.04
N TRP A 42 0.54 -4.86 -1.02
CA TRP A 42 1.20 -5.91 -0.24
C TRP A 42 0.18 -6.79 0.49
N HIS A 43 -0.81 -6.21 1.17
CA HIS A 43 -1.87 -6.95 1.84
C HIS A 43 -2.64 -7.86 0.88
N ALA A 44 -3.05 -7.34 -0.28
CA ALA A 44 -3.73 -8.14 -1.30
C ALA A 44 -2.90 -9.32 -1.79
N ARG A 45 -1.57 -9.13 -1.95
CA ARG A 45 -0.66 -10.23 -2.34
C ARG A 45 -0.51 -11.27 -1.25
N MET A 46 -0.44 -10.86 0.00
CA MET A 46 -0.33 -11.77 1.14
C MET A 46 -1.60 -12.60 1.30
N GLN A 47 -2.77 -11.98 1.16
CA GLN A 47 -4.04 -12.68 1.22
C GLN A 47 -4.16 -13.73 0.09
N ALA A 48 -3.85 -13.34 -1.15
CA ALA A 48 -3.84 -14.29 -2.26
C ALA A 48 -2.77 -15.40 -2.14
N ALA A 49 -1.72 -15.18 -1.34
CA ALA A 49 -0.75 -16.24 -1.02
C ALA A 49 -1.30 -17.21 0.02
N ALA A 50 -1.95 -16.69 1.08
CA ALA A 50 -2.62 -17.50 2.08
C ALA A 50 -3.73 -18.38 1.47
N ASP A 51 -4.60 -17.78 0.65
CA ASP A 51 -5.68 -18.50 -0.03
C ASP A 51 -5.15 -19.65 -0.91
N ARG A 52 -3.98 -19.47 -1.53
CA ARG A 52 -3.33 -20.54 -2.33
C ARG A 52 -2.79 -21.68 -1.47
N ILE A 53 -2.22 -21.37 -0.32
CA ILE A 53 -1.71 -22.38 0.63
C ILE A 53 -2.88 -23.18 1.21
N GLU A 54 -3.96 -22.51 1.59
CA GLU A 54 -5.18 -23.18 2.05
C GLU A 54 -5.76 -24.10 0.95
N ALA A 55 -5.83 -23.59 -0.30
CA ALA A 55 -6.35 -24.35 -1.43
C ALA A 55 -5.44 -25.51 -1.88
N SER A 56 -4.13 -25.46 -1.63
CA SER A 56 -3.22 -26.58 -1.94
C SER A 56 -3.34 -27.73 -0.94
N GLY A 57 -4.03 -27.52 0.19
CA GLY A 57 -4.10 -28.49 1.28
C GLY A 57 -2.76 -28.69 1.99
N GLU A 58 -1.81 -27.77 1.79
CA GLU A 58 -0.51 -27.78 2.41
C GLU A 58 -0.64 -27.28 3.86
N ASP A 59 -0.55 -28.21 4.81
CA ASP A 59 -0.45 -27.87 6.22
C ASP A 59 0.97 -27.37 6.51
N ILE A 60 1.14 -26.06 6.56
CA ILE A 60 2.40 -25.39 6.91
C ILE A 60 2.87 -25.71 8.35
N ASN A 61 2.01 -26.32 9.18
CA ASN A 61 2.38 -26.82 10.52
C ASN A 61 2.79 -28.30 10.49
N ALA A 62 2.80 -28.95 9.33
CA ALA A 62 3.21 -30.35 9.19
C ALA A 62 4.74 -30.52 9.09
N GLU A 63 5.52 -29.44 9.01
CA GLU A 63 6.97 -29.55 9.23
C GLU A 63 7.25 -29.76 10.72
N PRO A 64 8.03 -30.80 11.09
CA PRO A 64 8.32 -31.08 12.48
C PRO A 64 9.16 -29.94 13.08
N ASP A 65 8.76 -29.51 14.27
CA ASP A 65 9.51 -28.61 15.15
C ASP A 65 10.87 -29.26 15.49
N ALA A 66 11.85 -29.07 14.61
CA ALA A 66 13.22 -29.53 14.77
C ALA A 66 14.12 -28.31 15.00
N TRP A 67 14.03 -27.74 16.21
CA TRP A 67 15.01 -26.82 16.76
C TRP A 67 15.65 -27.43 18.01
#